data_AF-A0A4S8NH55-F1
#
_entry.id   AF-A0A4S8NH55-F1
#
_cell.length_a   1.000
_cell.length_b   1.000
_cell.length_c   1.000
_cell.angle_alpha   90.00
_cell.angle_beta   90.00
_cell.angle_gamma   90.00
#
_symmetry.space_group_name_H-M   'P 1'
#
loop_
_entity.id
_entity.type
_entity.pdbx_description
1 polymer ?
#
loop_
_entity_poly.entity_id
_entity_poly.type
_entity_poly.pdbx_seq_one_letter_code
_entity_poly.pdbx_strand_id
1 'polypeptide(L)' 'MAGYNAGRTSALTTGSVDAGRSWLEEHRDADSAYIAGYEWALWDYEDANGLSHHRETNTATG' A
#
# COMPACT_ATOMS: atom_id res chain seq x y z
N MET A 1 -10.61 -8.69 5.25
CA MET A 1 -9.44 -8.83 6.15
C MET A 1 -8.20 -9.45 5.49
N ALA A 2 -8.33 -10.39 4.53
CA ALA A 2 -7.17 -11.03 3.90
C ALA A 2 -6.17 -10.06 3.24
N GLY A 3 -6.66 -9.09 2.45
CA GLY A 3 -5.82 -8.06 1.84
C GLY A 3 -5.07 -7.19 2.85
N TYR A 4 -5.76 -6.73 3.90
CA TYR A 4 -5.13 -5.95 4.98
C TYR A 4 -4.03 -6.74 5.70
N ASN A 5 -4.29 -8.00 6.05
CA ASN A 5 -3.28 -8.83 6.71
C ASN A 5 -2.06 -9.05 5.81
N ALA A 6 -2.26 -9.22 4.51
CA ALA A 6 -1.18 -9.37 3.54
C ALA A 6 -0.34 -8.09 3.41
N GLY A 7 -0.97 -6.93 3.25
CA GLY A 7 -0.27 -5.64 3.18
C GLY A 7 0.49 -5.33 4.47
N ARG A 8 -0.12 -5.59 5.63
CA ARG A 8 0.54 -5.43 6.93
C ARG A 8 1.75 -6.35 7.07
N THR A 9 1.61 -7.61 6.66
CA THR A 9 2.72 -8.58 6.71
C THR A 9 3.85 -8.15 5.80
N SER A 10 3.53 -7.68 4.59
CA SER A 10 4.51 -7.18 3.64
C SER A 10 5.28 -6.00 4.24
N ALA A 11 4.58 -4.96 4.70
CA ALA A 11 5.20 -3.75 5.26
C ALA A 11 6.07 -4.04 6.50
N LEU A 12 5.62 -4.93 7.39
CA LEU A 12 6.40 -5.31 8.57
C LEU A 12 7.61 -6.20 8.23
N THR A 13 7.52 -7.02 7.19
CA THR A 13 8.61 -7.91 6.77
C THR A 13 9.69 -7.15 6.00
N THR A 14 9.30 -6.23 5.14
CA THR A 14 10.22 -5.44 4.30
C THR A 14 10.71 -4.18 5.00
N GLY A 15 9.95 -3.67 5.99
CA GLY A 15 10.18 -2.35 6.56
C GLY A 15 10.03 -1.22 5.55
N SER A 16 9.29 -1.44 4.46
CA SER A 16 9.22 -0.52 3.32
C SER A 16 7.83 -0.53 2.70
N VAL A 17 7.25 0.66 2.57
CA VAL A 17 6.00 0.90 1.85
C VAL A 17 6.19 0.74 0.34
N ASP A 18 7.35 1.14 -0.18
CA ASP A 18 7.65 1.06 -1.62
C ASP A 18 7.61 -0.39 -2.12
N ALA A 19 8.12 -1.34 -1.34
CA ALA A 19 8.02 -2.76 -1.66
C ALA A 19 6.55 -3.23 -1.77
N GLY A 20 5.67 -2.71 -0.92
CA GLY A 20 4.24 -2.99 -0.99
C GLY A 20 3.55 -2.34 -2.19
N ARG A 21 3.99 -1.14 -2.58
CA ARG A 21 3.49 -0.44 -3.78
C ARG A 21 3.91 -1.15 -5.06
N SER A 22 5.16 -1.59 -5.17
CA SER A 22 5.60 -2.42 -6.30
C SER A 22 4.80 -3.71 -6.41
N TRP A 23 4.47 -4.34 -5.28
CA TRP A 23 3.60 -5.52 -5.29
C TRP A 23 2.21 -5.21 -5.86
N LEU A 24 1.59 -4.09 -5.47
CA LEU A 24 0.29 -3.65 -5.99
C LEU A 24 0.34 -3.37 -7.51
N GLU A 25 1.44 -2.79 -8.00
CA GLU A 25 1.65 -2.56 -9.43
C GLU A 25 1.78 -3.86 -10.23
N GLU A 26 2.31 -4.93 -9.64
CA GLU A 26 2.42 -6.25 -10.27
C GLU A 26 1.11 -7.06 -10.19
N HIS A 27 0.27 -6.78 -9.19
CA HIS A 27 -0.93 -7.58 -8.87
C HIS A 27 -2.24 -6.83 -9.12
N ARG A 28 -2.28 -5.98 -10.16
CA ARG A 28 -3.46 -5.17 -10.53
C ARG A 28 -4.70 -6.00 -10.85
N ASP A 29 -4.50 -7.27 -11.21
CA ASP A 29 -5.56 -8.22 -11.57
C ASP A 29 -6.18 -8.93 -10.36
N ALA A 30 -5.67 -8.68 -9.16
CA ALA A 30 -6.22 -9.26 -7.94
C ALA A 30 -7.60 -8.68 -7.60
N ASP A 31 -8.33 -9.40 -6.74
CA ASP A 31 -9.66 -8.98 -6.30
C ASP A 31 -9.67 -7.55 -5.72
N SER A 32 -10.65 -6.75 -6.13
CA SER A 32 -10.75 -5.33 -5.75
C SER A 32 -10.85 -5.12 -4.23
N ALA A 33 -11.51 -6.01 -3.48
CA ALA A 33 -11.59 -5.91 -2.03
C ALA A 33 -10.28 -6.37 -1.35
N TYR A 34 -9.54 -7.28 -1.99
CA TYR A 34 -8.19 -7.63 -1.57
C TYR A 34 -7.22 -6.45 -1.74
N ILE A 35 -7.21 -5.82 -2.92
CA ILE A 35 -6.36 -4.65 -3.22
C ILE A 35 -6.66 -3.49 -2.26
N ALA A 36 -7.93 -3.12 -2.10
CA ALA A 36 -8.32 -2.06 -1.18
C ALA A 36 -7.86 -2.37 0.26
N GLY A 37 -8.01 -3.62 0.71
CA GLY A 37 -7.50 -4.03 2.02
C GLY A 37 -5.99 -3.87 2.16
N TYR A 38 -5.24 -4.24 1.12
CA TYR A 38 -3.78 -4.15 1.10
C TYR A 38 -3.32 -2.69 1.13
N GLU A 39 -3.91 -1.81 0.32
CA GLU A 39 -3.63 -0.36 0.31
C GLU A 39 -3.88 0.27 1.67
N TRP A 40 -4.98 -0.10 2.34
CA TRP A 40 -5.27 0.35 3.70
C TRP A 40 -4.19 -0.05 4.70
N ALA A 41 -3.60 -1.24 4.56
CA ALA A 41 -2.54 -1.68 5.46
C ALA A 41 -1.22 -0.93 5.24
N LEU A 42 -0.92 -0.54 4.00
CA LEU A 42 0.23 0.33 3.72
C LEU A 42 0.03 1.73 4.30
N TRP A 43 -1.18 2.27 4.17
CA TRP A 43 -1.53 3.57 4.74
C TRP A 43 -1.41 3.59 6.28
N ASP A 44 -1.90 2.54 6.95
CA ASP A 44 -1.80 2.36 8.40
C ASP A 44 -0.33 2.27 8.85
N TYR A 45 0.51 1.59 8.06
CA TYR A 45 1.95 1.53 8.31
C TYR A 45 2.62 2.90 8.12
N GLU A 46 2.28 3.65 7.07
CA GLU A 46 2.80 5.01 6.87
C GLU A 46 2.47 5.91 8.07
N ASP A 47 1.20 5.93 8.51
CA ASP A 47 0.73 6.74 9.64
C ASP A 47 1.46 6.37 10.93
N ALA A 48 1.55 5.06 11.23
CA ALA A 48 2.21 4.55 12.44
C ALA A 48 3.72 4.88 12.51
N ASN A 49 4.37 5.08 11.36
CA ASN A 49 5.80 5.42 11.28
C ASN A 49 6.04 6.92 11.00
N GLY A 50 5.00 7.74 10.94
CA GLY A 50 5.11 9.17 10.61
C GLY A 50 5.64 9.42 9.19
N LEU A 51 5.44 8.47 8.29
CA LEU A 51 5.84 8.58 6.88
C LEU A 51 4.81 9.41 6.12
N SER A 52 5.29 10.15 5.12
CA SER A 52 4.41 10.86 4.20
C SER A 52 3.54 9.87 3.45
N HIS A 53 2.22 10.04 3.53
CA HIS A 53 1.30 9.39 2.60
C HIS A 53 1.59 9.92 1.20
N HIS A 54 2.38 9.20 0.41
CA HIS A 54 2.56 9.52 -1.00
C HIS A 54 1.25 9.18 -1.71
N ARG A 55 0.24 10.04 -1.55
CA ARG A 55 -0.80 10.25 -2.54
C ARG A 55 -0.06 10.96 -3.66
N GLU A 56 0.40 10.23 -4.67
CA GLU A 56 0.75 10.84 -5.95
C GLU A 56 -0.52 11.52 -6.45
N THR A 57 -0.68 12.76 -6.00
CA THR A 57 -1.62 13.67 -6.58
C THR A 57 -0.92 14.09 -7.85
N ASN A 58 -1.07 13.30 -8.91
CA ASN A 58 -0.81 13.74 -10.29
C ASN A 58 -1.82 14.85 -10.60
N THR A 59 -1.62 16.00 -9.98
CA THR A 59 -2.06 17.31 -10.45
C THR A 59 -0.77 18.12 -10.61
N ALA A 60 0.03 17.72 -11.58
CA ALA A 60 1.02 18.60 -12.20
C ALA A 60 0.48 18.95 -13.59
N THR A 61 -0.20 20.09 -13.61
CA THR A 61 -0.37 21.09 -14.69
C THR A 61 0.24 20.78 -16.06
N GLY A 62 -0.60 20.88 -17.10
CA GLY A 62 -0.22 20.98 -18.51
C GLY A 62 -1.45 21.18 -19.39
#